data_AF-A0A381TLQ2-F1
#
_entry.id   AF-A0A381TLQ2-F1
#
_cell.length_a   1.000
_cell.length_b   1.000
_cell.length_c   1.000
_cell.angle_alpha   90.00
_cell.angle_beta   90.00
_cell.angle_gamma   90.00
#
_symmetry.space_group_name_H-M   'P 1'
#
loop_
_entity.id
_entity.type
_entity.pdbx_description
1 polymer ?
#
loop_
_entity_poly.entity_id
_entity_poly.type
_entity_poly.pdbx_seq_one_letter_code
_entity_poly.pdbx_strand_id
1 'polypeptide(L)'
;MAVGDIITAARYNNLQSRVATIMGNGSGDEGYGQSLNSSQVAVSEKVTATHMSLLFDDIAAGRIHQTNTSPNEIVLIAQTDLIEDSNAINKKGVAQYEGLTTTFENERFSIDVNQGTVEATGTQGQYTTQWNTQLAHIVNVTFTDSDHARHFFNSGSEVRFSANINAPGITEAKTIDWATMLVNMQTIKFDYTETASIGGTGTGSSLGYFDLTTSYQAVFDKAGTGQYTENHYIIEVKGNTAVNPNIITFKINFNDDDPTDPGTPTDEFVQGTLTSVITQFRATGVNVSVPTPTYANDVSSDLT
;
A
#
# COMPACT_ATOMS: atom_id res chain seq x y z
N MET A 1 -21.60 7.54 34.15
CA MET A 1 -23.07 7.41 34.12
C MET A 1 -23.44 6.19 34.96
N ALA A 2 -24.69 6.05 35.39
CA ALA A 2 -25.12 4.89 36.19
C ALA A 2 -25.41 3.67 35.30
N VAL A 3 -25.38 2.47 35.88
CA VAL A 3 -25.85 1.24 35.22
C VAL A 3 -27.33 1.42 34.86
N GLY A 4 -27.66 1.43 33.56
CA GLY A 4 -29.03 1.64 33.05
C GLY A 4 -29.32 3.01 32.45
N ASP A 5 -28.36 3.94 32.38
CA ASP A 5 -28.53 5.18 31.62
C ASP A 5 -28.61 4.89 30.10
N ILE A 6 -29.63 5.44 29.45
CA ILE A 6 -29.86 5.29 28.00
C ILE A 6 -28.69 5.94 27.25
N ILE A 7 -27.99 5.16 26.41
CA ILE A 7 -27.00 5.71 25.47
C ILE A 7 -27.71 6.72 24.56
N THR A 8 -27.17 7.94 24.54
CA THR A 8 -27.72 9.00 23.69
C THR A 8 -27.45 8.69 22.22
N ALA A 9 -28.39 9.06 21.35
CA ALA A 9 -28.21 9.03 19.90
C ALA A 9 -26.91 9.77 19.49
N ALA A 10 -26.58 10.86 20.17
CA ALA A 10 -25.36 11.63 19.92
C ALA A 10 -24.07 10.81 20.16
N ARG A 11 -23.98 10.04 21.26
CA ARG A 11 -22.79 9.22 21.56
C ARG A 11 -22.64 8.09 20.55
N TYR A 12 -23.73 7.39 20.25
CA TYR A 12 -23.71 6.35 19.22
C TYR A 12 -23.33 6.93 17.85
N ASN A 13 -23.92 8.05 17.43
CA ASN A 13 -23.61 8.67 16.13
C ASN A 13 -22.16 9.14 16.05
N ASN A 14 -21.56 9.60 17.15
CA ASN A 14 -20.15 9.94 17.18
C ASN A 14 -19.28 8.70 16.95
N LEU A 15 -19.56 7.60 17.66
CA LEU A 15 -18.84 6.34 17.49
C LEU A 15 -19.03 5.74 16.09
N GLN A 16 -20.27 5.72 15.58
CA GLN A 16 -20.57 5.22 14.24
C GLN A 16 -19.87 6.06 13.17
N SER A 17 -19.83 7.39 13.33
CA SER A 17 -19.12 8.28 12.40
C SER A 17 -17.63 7.99 12.36
N ARG A 18 -17.00 7.72 13.51
CA ARG A 18 -15.58 7.36 13.59
C ARG A 18 -15.27 6.08 12.81
N VAL A 19 -16.09 5.05 12.97
CA VAL A 19 -15.97 3.81 12.19
C VAL A 19 -16.22 4.06 10.70
N ALA A 20 -17.21 4.88 10.37
CA ALA A 20 -17.54 5.25 8.99
C ALA A 20 -16.43 6.04 8.29
N THR A 21 -15.67 6.83 9.03
CA THR A 21 -14.52 7.55 8.49
C THR A 21 -13.42 6.61 8.01
N ILE A 22 -13.16 5.50 8.72
CA ILE A 22 -12.15 4.51 8.34
C ILE A 22 -12.70 3.48 7.35
N MET A 23 -13.84 2.85 7.63
CA MET A 23 -14.40 1.80 6.77
C MET A 23 -15.00 2.35 5.48
N GLY A 24 -15.65 3.52 5.56
CA GLY A 24 -16.41 4.12 4.46
C GLY A 24 -15.54 4.89 3.48
N ASN A 25 -16.11 5.92 2.86
CA ASN A 25 -15.40 6.71 1.85
C ASN A 25 -14.19 7.46 2.41
N GLY A 26 -14.29 7.93 3.66
CA GLY A 26 -13.28 8.74 4.35
C GLY A 26 -12.88 10.01 3.59
N SER A 27 -11.79 10.61 4.06
CA SER A 27 -11.12 11.76 3.43
C SER A 27 -9.66 11.81 3.87
N GLY A 28 -8.80 12.49 3.12
CA GLY A 28 -7.38 12.61 3.48
C GLY A 28 -6.70 11.24 3.55
N ASP A 29 -6.27 10.86 4.73
CA ASP A 29 -5.57 9.60 5.02
C ASP A 29 -6.50 8.55 5.68
N GLU A 30 -7.81 8.71 5.47
CA GLU A 30 -8.86 7.83 5.99
C GLU A 30 -9.77 7.30 4.86
N GLY A 31 -10.36 6.13 5.08
CA GLY A 31 -11.36 5.52 4.19
C GLY A 31 -10.84 4.31 3.43
N TYR A 32 -11.53 3.17 3.58
CA TYR A 32 -11.32 1.92 2.84
C TYR A 32 -12.29 1.74 1.67
N GLY A 33 -13.28 2.62 1.53
CA GLY A 33 -14.27 2.56 0.44
C GLY A 33 -15.33 1.47 0.60
N GLN A 34 -15.51 0.92 1.80
CA GLN A 34 -16.47 -0.15 2.06
C GLN A 34 -17.86 0.40 2.40
N SER A 35 -18.89 -0.39 2.16
CA SER A 35 -20.25 -0.08 2.64
C SER A 35 -20.40 -0.51 4.10
N LEU A 36 -21.01 0.35 4.91
CA LEU A 36 -21.28 0.05 6.32
C LEU A 36 -22.64 -0.64 6.50
N ASN A 37 -22.70 -1.52 7.49
CA ASN A 37 -23.95 -2.09 7.98
C ASN A 37 -24.66 -1.13 8.95
N SER A 38 -23.89 -0.41 9.76
CA SER A 38 -24.40 0.58 10.71
C SER A 38 -24.69 1.92 10.05
N SER A 39 -25.65 2.65 10.62
CA SER A 39 -26.01 4.01 10.21
C SER A 39 -26.29 4.87 11.44
N GLN A 40 -26.23 6.19 11.26
CA GLN A 40 -26.61 7.15 12.30
C GLN A 40 -28.11 7.07 12.61
N VAL A 41 -28.46 7.30 13.87
CA VAL A 41 -29.85 7.34 14.35
C VAL A 41 -30.34 8.76 14.54
N ALA A 42 -31.66 8.98 14.48
CA ALA A 42 -32.21 10.31 14.73
C ALA A 42 -32.01 10.74 16.20
N VAL A 43 -31.91 12.05 16.45
CA VAL A 43 -31.63 12.58 17.80
C VAL A 43 -32.66 12.14 18.85
N SER A 44 -33.92 11.99 18.45
CA SER A 44 -35.03 11.55 19.31
C SER A 44 -35.18 10.02 19.39
N GLU A 45 -34.39 9.27 18.64
CA GLU A 45 -34.47 7.81 18.56
C GLU A 45 -33.70 7.16 19.71
N LYS A 46 -34.21 6.00 20.17
CA LYS A 46 -33.51 5.18 21.17
C LYS A 46 -32.49 4.30 20.46
N VAL A 47 -31.24 4.32 20.93
CA VAL A 47 -30.21 3.37 20.47
C VAL A 47 -30.61 1.97 20.93
N THR A 48 -30.64 1.03 20.00
CA THR A 48 -31.07 -0.35 20.23
C THR A 48 -29.88 -1.31 20.18
N ALA A 49 -30.05 -2.52 20.69
CA ALA A 49 -29.06 -3.58 20.53
C ALA A 49 -28.76 -3.86 19.04
N THR A 50 -29.76 -3.70 18.15
CA THR A 50 -29.56 -3.84 16.70
C THR A 50 -28.61 -2.78 16.13
N HIS A 51 -28.70 -1.53 16.60
CA HIS A 51 -27.75 -0.49 16.19
C HIS A 51 -26.32 -0.85 16.63
N MET A 52 -26.18 -1.33 17.87
CA MET A 52 -24.89 -1.77 18.39
C MET A 52 -24.35 -3.04 17.74
N SER A 53 -25.21 -3.96 17.28
CA SER A 53 -24.78 -5.16 16.55
C SER A 53 -24.27 -4.83 15.16
N LEU A 54 -24.97 -3.96 14.42
CA LEU A 54 -24.49 -3.52 13.10
C LEU A 54 -23.16 -2.76 13.20
N LEU A 55 -23.00 -1.95 14.25
CA LEU A 55 -21.74 -1.25 14.53
C LEU A 55 -20.62 -2.22 14.95
N PHE A 56 -20.95 -3.27 15.73
CA PHE A 56 -20.01 -4.35 16.04
C PHE A 56 -19.49 -5.00 14.76
N ASP A 57 -20.39 -5.32 13.82
CA ASP A 57 -20.01 -5.98 12.56
C ASP A 57 -19.04 -5.11 11.75
N ASP A 58 -19.28 -3.80 11.67
CA ASP A 58 -18.38 -2.86 10.97
C ASP A 58 -17.01 -2.74 11.65
N ILE A 59 -16.96 -2.65 12.98
CA ILE A 59 -15.70 -2.62 13.74
C ILE A 59 -14.95 -3.95 13.58
N ALA A 60 -15.65 -5.07 13.71
CA ALA A 60 -15.06 -6.40 13.59
C ALA A 60 -14.51 -6.63 12.17
N ALA A 61 -15.22 -6.19 11.14
CA ALA A 61 -14.76 -6.25 9.75
C ALA A 61 -13.42 -5.51 9.56
N GLY A 62 -13.32 -4.27 10.05
CA GLY A 62 -12.08 -3.49 9.99
C GLY A 62 -10.94 -4.08 10.82
N ARG A 63 -11.22 -4.61 12.01
CA ARG A 63 -10.20 -5.27 12.84
C ARG A 63 -9.71 -6.59 12.26
N ILE A 64 -10.58 -7.38 11.64
CA ILE A 64 -10.19 -8.59 10.92
C ILE A 64 -9.29 -8.23 9.74
N HIS A 65 -9.56 -7.15 8.99
CA HIS A 65 -8.65 -6.67 7.94
C HIS A 65 -7.24 -6.36 8.48
N GLN A 66 -7.17 -5.69 9.63
CA GLN A 66 -5.89 -5.28 10.23
C GLN A 66 -5.10 -6.42 10.90
N THR A 67 -5.78 -7.46 11.39
CA THR A 67 -5.17 -8.45 12.30
C THR A 67 -5.46 -9.91 11.96
N ASN A 68 -6.26 -10.16 10.92
CA ASN A 68 -6.77 -11.48 10.55
C ASN A 68 -7.47 -12.24 11.69
N THR A 69 -7.94 -11.53 12.72
CA THR A 69 -8.57 -12.11 13.90
C THR A 69 -9.78 -11.29 14.29
N SER A 70 -10.88 -11.95 14.68
CA SER A 70 -12.02 -11.24 15.27
C SER A 70 -11.59 -10.55 16.58
N PRO A 71 -12.02 -9.30 16.80
CA PRO A 71 -11.66 -8.59 18.04
C PRO A 71 -12.21 -9.34 19.25
N ASN A 72 -11.44 -9.34 20.34
CA ASN A 72 -11.84 -9.94 21.61
C ASN A 72 -12.11 -8.89 22.70
N GLU A 73 -11.88 -7.61 22.40
CA GLU A 73 -11.98 -6.45 23.28
C GLU A 73 -13.43 -5.99 23.45
N ILE A 74 -14.29 -6.33 22.49
CA ILE A 74 -15.73 -6.09 22.50
C ILE A 74 -16.48 -7.41 22.32
N VAL A 75 -17.70 -7.46 22.84
CA VAL A 75 -18.63 -8.58 22.64
C VAL A 75 -19.94 -8.03 22.10
N LEU A 76 -20.55 -8.77 21.16
CA LEU A 76 -21.85 -8.46 20.59
C LEU A 76 -22.90 -8.21 21.69
N ILE A 77 -23.60 -7.08 21.60
CA ILE A 77 -24.75 -6.75 22.44
C ILE A 77 -26.01 -7.37 21.82
N ALA A 78 -26.53 -8.43 22.42
CA ALA A 78 -27.73 -9.12 21.96
C ALA A 78 -29.00 -8.35 22.36
N GLN A 79 -30.13 -8.62 21.69
CA GLN A 79 -31.42 -7.96 21.98
C GLN A 79 -31.90 -8.11 23.44
N THR A 80 -31.46 -9.15 24.14
CA THR A 80 -31.79 -9.38 25.56
C THR A 80 -30.86 -8.65 26.53
N ASP A 81 -29.75 -8.10 26.05
CA ASP A 81 -28.78 -7.39 26.88
C ASP A 81 -29.21 -5.94 27.13
N LEU A 82 -28.82 -5.42 28.29
CA LEU A 82 -28.86 -3.99 28.55
C LEU A 82 -27.64 -3.33 27.89
N ILE A 83 -27.84 -2.21 27.22
CA ILE A 83 -26.73 -1.39 26.73
C ILE A 83 -26.16 -0.61 27.92
N GLU A 84 -24.94 -0.93 28.30
CA GLU A 84 -24.26 -0.33 29.46
C GLU A 84 -23.27 0.74 29.02
N ASP A 85 -23.05 1.75 29.88
CA ASP A 85 -22.03 2.79 29.66
C ASP A 85 -20.62 2.17 29.53
N SER A 86 -20.29 1.27 30.47
CA SER A 86 -19.02 0.55 30.51
C SER A 86 -19.22 -0.77 31.22
N ASN A 87 -18.63 -1.83 30.67
CA ASN A 87 -18.52 -3.11 31.33
C ASN A 87 -17.28 -3.86 30.83
N ALA A 88 -16.17 -3.70 31.55
CA ALA A 88 -14.91 -4.34 31.20
C ALA A 88 -14.89 -5.86 31.44
N ILE A 89 -15.86 -6.41 32.18
CA ILE A 89 -15.93 -7.84 32.50
C ILE A 89 -16.58 -8.60 31.35
N ASN A 90 -17.78 -8.19 30.92
CA ASN A 90 -18.50 -8.83 29.83
C ASN A 90 -18.16 -8.23 28.45
N LYS A 91 -17.49 -7.06 28.42
CA LYS A 91 -17.05 -6.33 27.23
C LYS A 91 -18.19 -5.82 26.32
N LYS A 92 -19.38 -5.66 26.89
CA LYS A 92 -20.60 -5.18 26.21
C LYS A 92 -20.89 -3.70 26.46
N GLY A 93 -20.01 -2.98 27.15
CA GLY A 93 -20.18 -1.55 27.40
C GLY A 93 -19.73 -0.69 26.22
N VAL A 94 -20.40 0.45 26.00
CA VAL A 94 -20.05 1.37 24.92
C VAL A 94 -18.62 1.92 25.05
N ALA A 95 -18.12 2.07 26.27
CA ALA A 95 -16.72 2.44 26.52
C ALA A 95 -15.71 1.43 25.93
N GLN A 96 -16.04 0.14 25.86
CA GLN A 96 -15.16 -0.86 25.23
C GLN A 96 -15.15 -0.71 23.70
N TYR A 97 -16.30 -0.40 23.10
CA TYR A 97 -16.40 -0.10 21.67
C TYR A 97 -15.61 1.17 21.30
N GLU A 98 -15.69 2.21 22.12
CA GLU A 98 -14.91 3.44 21.94
C GLU A 98 -13.40 3.18 22.06
N GLY A 99 -13.00 2.32 23.00
CA GLY A 99 -11.60 1.89 23.15
C GLY A 99 -11.09 1.15 21.91
N LEU A 100 -11.82 0.13 21.46
CA LEU A 100 -11.42 -0.61 20.26
C LEU A 100 -11.46 0.24 18.98
N THR A 101 -12.42 1.17 18.86
CA THR A 101 -12.48 2.10 17.73
C THR A 101 -11.25 3.02 17.70
N THR A 102 -10.75 3.43 18.87
CA THR A 102 -9.50 4.20 18.97
C THR A 102 -8.30 3.38 18.49
N THR A 103 -8.21 2.10 18.86
CA THR A 103 -7.19 1.20 18.34
C THR A 103 -7.32 1.01 16.82
N PHE A 104 -8.56 0.84 16.33
CA PHE A 104 -8.88 0.71 14.92
C PHE A 104 -8.38 1.90 14.10
N GLU A 105 -8.62 3.13 14.56
CA GLU A 105 -8.17 4.38 13.92
C GLU A 105 -6.63 4.52 13.91
N ASN A 106 -5.98 4.16 15.02
CA ASN A 106 -4.52 4.25 15.13
C ASN A 106 -3.80 3.28 14.19
N GLU A 107 -4.44 2.14 13.88
CA GLU A 107 -3.90 1.09 13.00
C GLU A 107 -4.52 1.15 11.60
N ARG A 108 -5.12 2.29 11.19
CA ARG A 108 -5.88 2.39 9.93
C ARG A 108 -5.11 2.03 8.65
N PHE A 109 -3.79 2.06 8.62
CA PHE A 109 -3.02 1.60 7.44
C PHE A 109 -2.58 0.13 7.51
N SER A 110 -2.80 -0.51 8.65
CA SER A 110 -2.39 -1.90 8.86
C SER A 110 -3.29 -2.85 8.08
N ILE A 111 -2.67 -3.87 7.52
CA ILE A 111 -3.33 -5.01 6.88
C ILE A 111 -2.55 -6.27 7.26
N ASP A 112 -3.25 -7.32 7.67
CA ASP A 112 -2.61 -8.61 7.84
C ASP A 112 -2.33 -9.25 6.47
N VAL A 113 -1.22 -9.96 6.33
CA VAL A 113 -0.82 -10.60 5.06
C VAL A 113 -1.89 -11.55 4.50
N ASN A 114 -2.75 -12.13 5.33
CA ASN A 114 -3.84 -13.02 4.91
C ASN A 114 -5.12 -12.28 4.49
N GLN A 115 -5.15 -10.95 4.64
CA GLN A 115 -6.26 -10.08 4.23
C GLN A 115 -5.96 -9.36 2.92
N GLY A 116 -4.78 -9.58 2.35
CA GLY A 116 -4.43 -9.16 1.00
C GLY A 116 -3.79 -10.27 0.18
N THR A 117 -3.63 -10.04 -1.11
CA THR A 117 -2.97 -10.95 -2.04
C THR A 117 -1.88 -10.23 -2.80
N VAL A 118 -0.79 -10.95 -3.09
CA VAL A 118 0.21 -10.51 -4.07
C VAL A 118 -0.26 -10.96 -5.44
N GLU A 119 -0.41 -10.02 -6.36
CA GLU A 119 -0.98 -10.25 -7.68
C GLU A 119 -0.03 -9.72 -8.77
N ALA A 120 0.10 -10.49 -9.85
CA ALA A 120 0.74 -9.99 -11.06
C ALA A 120 -0.18 -8.96 -11.73
N THR A 121 0.37 -7.81 -12.11
CA THR A 121 -0.39 -6.78 -12.83
C THR A 121 -0.53 -7.08 -14.32
N GLY A 122 0.28 -8.02 -14.84
CA GLY A 122 0.45 -8.25 -16.27
C GLY A 122 1.35 -7.23 -16.96
N THR A 123 1.84 -6.22 -16.22
CA THR A 123 2.76 -5.20 -16.72
C THR A 123 4.20 -5.57 -16.37
N GLN A 124 5.00 -5.68 -17.41
CA GLN A 124 6.45 -5.88 -17.34
C GLN A 124 7.09 -5.19 -18.54
N GLY A 125 8.38 -4.97 -18.47
CA GLY A 125 9.20 -4.52 -19.58
C GLY A 125 10.41 -5.42 -19.76
N GLN A 126 10.79 -5.71 -21.00
CA GLN A 126 11.99 -6.45 -21.32
C GLN A 126 12.91 -5.65 -22.24
N TYR A 127 14.22 -5.85 -22.06
CA TYR A 127 15.26 -5.40 -22.97
C TYR A 127 16.20 -6.57 -23.27
N THR A 128 16.35 -6.91 -24.55
CA THR A 128 17.07 -8.11 -25.01
C THR A 128 18.37 -7.79 -25.76
N THR A 129 18.67 -6.51 -25.96
CA THR A 129 19.90 -6.05 -26.61
C THR A 129 20.95 -5.75 -25.54
N GLN A 130 22.23 -5.89 -25.89
CA GLN A 130 23.33 -5.44 -25.04
C GLN A 130 23.27 -3.91 -24.86
N TRP A 131 23.58 -3.42 -23.66
CA TRP A 131 23.47 -2.00 -23.33
C TRP A 131 24.58 -1.55 -22.38
N ASN A 132 24.91 -0.27 -22.45
CA ASN A 132 25.89 0.43 -21.62
C ASN A 132 25.48 1.92 -21.54
N THR A 133 24.17 2.14 -21.52
CA THR A 133 23.52 3.45 -21.51
C THR A 133 22.45 3.44 -20.43
N GLN A 134 21.79 4.58 -20.24
CA GLN A 134 20.61 4.63 -19.39
C GLN A 134 19.40 4.02 -20.12
N LEU A 135 18.65 3.15 -19.43
CA LEU A 135 17.37 2.61 -19.88
C LEU A 135 16.27 2.98 -18.86
N ALA A 136 15.07 3.29 -19.35
CA ALA A 136 13.91 3.57 -18.49
C ALA A 136 12.75 2.62 -18.80
N HIS A 137 12.19 2.02 -17.75
CA HIS A 137 10.87 1.39 -17.80
C HIS A 137 9.87 2.33 -17.14
N ILE A 138 8.92 2.84 -17.93
CA ILE A 138 7.94 3.83 -17.45
C ILE A 138 6.56 3.18 -17.41
N VAL A 139 5.92 3.24 -16.24
CA VAL A 139 4.64 2.59 -15.97
C VAL A 139 3.65 3.58 -15.38
N ASN A 140 2.45 3.62 -15.95
CA ASN A 140 1.32 4.38 -15.41
C ASN A 140 0.38 3.46 -14.64
N VAL A 141 0.12 3.80 -13.38
CA VAL A 141 -0.90 3.17 -12.52
C VAL A 141 -2.10 4.09 -12.47
N THR A 142 -3.21 3.65 -13.06
CA THR A 142 -4.43 4.47 -13.22
C THR A 142 -5.56 3.93 -12.37
N PHE A 143 -6.03 4.78 -11.47
CA PHE A 143 -7.23 4.58 -10.67
C PHE A 143 -8.43 5.27 -11.33
N THR A 144 -9.62 4.71 -11.12
CA THR A 144 -10.88 5.26 -11.65
C THR A 144 -11.09 6.72 -11.25
N ASP A 145 -10.75 7.06 -10.01
CA ASP A 145 -10.79 8.40 -9.45
C ASP A 145 -9.83 8.49 -8.25
N SER A 146 -9.78 9.67 -7.61
CA SER A 146 -8.94 9.92 -6.44
C SER A 146 -9.36 9.14 -5.19
N ASP A 147 -10.64 8.78 -5.10
CA ASP A 147 -11.16 8.03 -3.95
C ASP A 147 -10.69 6.57 -4.04
N HIS A 148 -10.74 5.97 -5.23
CA HIS A 148 -10.16 4.65 -5.48
C HIS A 148 -8.66 4.61 -5.15
N ALA A 149 -7.88 5.61 -5.58
CA ALA A 149 -6.46 5.69 -5.21
C ALA A 149 -6.27 5.77 -3.69
N ARG A 150 -7.01 6.65 -3.02
CA ARG A 150 -6.98 6.77 -1.56
C ARG A 150 -7.34 5.45 -0.87
N HIS A 151 -8.42 4.79 -1.27
CA HIS A 151 -8.86 3.53 -0.66
C HIS A 151 -7.81 2.43 -0.80
N PHE A 152 -7.14 2.36 -1.95
CA PHE A 152 -6.08 1.39 -2.21
C PHE A 152 -4.93 1.53 -1.20
N PHE A 153 -4.38 2.73 -1.05
CA PHE A 153 -3.27 2.96 -0.13
C PHE A 153 -3.70 2.95 1.34
N ASN A 154 -4.87 3.50 1.67
CA ASN A 154 -5.38 3.50 3.04
C ASN A 154 -5.66 2.10 3.56
N SER A 155 -6.12 1.18 2.71
CA SER A 155 -6.33 -0.21 3.09
C SER A 155 -5.02 -1.01 3.24
N GLY A 156 -3.85 -0.38 3.11
CA GLY A 156 -2.53 -1.01 3.21
C GLY A 156 -2.06 -1.71 1.93
N SER A 157 -2.65 -1.39 0.77
CA SER A 157 -2.17 -1.93 -0.51
C SER A 157 -0.88 -1.23 -0.97
N GLU A 158 -0.11 -1.91 -1.82
CA GLU A 158 1.22 -1.50 -2.26
C GLU A 158 1.41 -1.75 -3.76
N VAL A 159 2.15 -0.86 -4.42
CA VAL A 159 2.72 -1.13 -5.75
C VAL A 159 4.12 -1.70 -5.57
N ARG A 160 4.46 -2.78 -6.26
CA ARG A 160 5.70 -3.54 -6.06
C ARG A 160 6.50 -3.68 -7.33
N PHE A 161 7.82 -3.56 -7.20
CA PHE A 161 8.78 -3.58 -8.29
C PHE A 161 9.83 -4.67 -8.05
N SER A 162 10.21 -5.36 -9.10
CA SER A 162 11.41 -6.19 -9.12
C SER A 162 12.02 -6.16 -10.51
N ALA A 163 13.28 -6.56 -10.61
CA ALA A 163 13.94 -6.74 -11.89
C ALA A 163 14.98 -7.85 -11.81
N ASN A 164 15.36 -8.38 -12.95
CA ASN A 164 16.42 -9.37 -13.06
C ASN A 164 17.07 -9.30 -14.44
N ILE A 165 18.30 -9.77 -14.53
CA ILE A 165 18.95 -10.08 -15.80
C ILE A 165 19.07 -11.59 -15.93
N ASN A 166 18.52 -12.16 -16.99
CA ASN A 166 18.75 -13.55 -17.35
C ASN A 166 19.92 -13.64 -18.35
N ALA A 167 21.06 -14.14 -17.88
CA ALA A 167 22.33 -14.16 -18.61
C ALA A 167 23.09 -15.50 -18.38
N PRO A 168 22.57 -16.63 -18.89
CA PRO A 168 23.18 -17.93 -18.62
C PRO A 168 24.58 -18.04 -19.23
N GLY A 169 25.57 -18.41 -18.40
CA GLY A 169 26.94 -18.65 -18.84
C GLY A 169 27.79 -17.40 -19.10
N ILE A 170 27.31 -16.20 -18.74
CA ILE A 170 28.07 -14.96 -18.85
C ILE A 170 29.12 -14.85 -17.74
N THR A 171 30.32 -14.38 -18.12
CA THR A 171 31.48 -14.15 -17.24
C THR A 171 31.93 -12.69 -17.20
N GLU A 172 31.23 -11.82 -17.94
CA GLU A 172 31.49 -10.39 -18.02
C GLU A 172 31.10 -9.75 -16.66
N ALA A 173 32.02 -8.98 -16.08
CA ALA A 173 31.96 -8.56 -14.68
C ALA A 173 30.87 -7.51 -14.42
N LYS A 174 30.64 -6.58 -15.35
CA LYS A 174 29.58 -5.56 -15.26
C LYS A 174 28.19 -6.19 -15.27
N THR A 175 27.98 -7.16 -16.15
CA THR A 175 26.73 -7.94 -16.24
C THR A 175 26.48 -8.74 -14.96
N ILE A 176 27.53 -9.33 -14.36
CA ILE A 176 27.43 -10.04 -13.08
C ILE A 176 27.07 -9.08 -11.95
N ASP A 177 27.66 -7.88 -11.91
CA ASP A 177 27.35 -6.88 -10.89
C ASP A 177 25.89 -6.41 -11.02
N TRP A 178 25.43 -6.04 -12.22
CA TRP A 178 24.02 -5.71 -12.47
C TRP A 178 23.07 -6.84 -12.07
N ALA A 179 23.33 -8.08 -12.49
CA ALA A 179 22.49 -9.22 -12.13
C ALA A 179 22.44 -9.43 -10.61
N THR A 180 23.59 -9.29 -9.93
CA THR A 180 23.70 -9.42 -8.48
C THR A 180 22.96 -8.30 -7.76
N MET A 181 23.09 -7.07 -8.24
CA MET A 181 22.42 -5.89 -7.72
C MET A 181 20.89 -6.04 -7.76
N LEU A 182 20.35 -6.43 -8.92
CA LEU A 182 18.90 -6.60 -9.13
C LEU A 182 18.32 -7.79 -8.34
N VAL A 183 19.10 -8.84 -8.08
CA VAL A 183 18.69 -9.93 -7.19
C VAL A 183 18.71 -9.47 -5.72
N ASN A 184 19.75 -8.74 -5.30
CA ASN A 184 19.93 -8.32 -3.91
C ASN A 184 18.97 -7.21 -3.46
N MET A 185 18.43 -6.41 -4.37
CA MET A 185 17.38 -5.44 -4.03
C MET A 185 16.04 -6.12 -3.69
N GLN A 186 15.84 -7.36 -4.16
CA GLN A 186 14.60 -8.13 -4.03
C GLN A 186 13.38 -7.36 -4.54
N THR A 187 12.30 -7.32 -3.77
CA THR A 187 11.07 -6.61 -4.12
C THR A 187 11.08 -5.25 -3.47
N ILE A 188 10.88 -4.19 -4.25
CA ILE A 188 10.68 -2.84 -3.71
C ILE A 188 9.18 -2.60 -3.57
N LYS A 189 8.72 -2.14 -2.41
CA LYS A 189 7.35 -1.69 -2.18
C LYS A 189 7.30 -0.16 -2.21
N PHE A 190 6.24 0.37 -2.80
CA PHE A 190 5.77 1.74 -2.67
C PHE A 190 4.40 1.69 -1.98
N ASP A 191 4.29 2.31 -0.81
CA ASP A 191 3.07 2.34 0.00
C ASP A 191 2.55 3.77 0.20
N TYR A 192 1.72 3.98 1.21
CA TYR A 192 1.06 5.25 1.48
C TYR A 192 2.03 6.39 1.88
N THR A 193 3.16 6.09 2.53
CA THR A 193 4.16 7.10 2.99
C THR A 193 5.62 6.65 2.90
N GLU A 194 5.89 5.43 2.46
CA GLU A 194 7.24 4.86 2.41
C GLU A 194 7.46 4.11 1.09
N THR A 195 8.70 4.15 0.62
CA THR A 195 9.24 3.24 -0.39
C THR A 195 10.43 2.50 0.17
N ALA A 196 10.42 1.17 0.17
CA ALA A 196 11.49 0.36 0.77
C ALA A 196 11.63 -1.02 0.12
N SER A 197 12.79 -1.65 0.29
CA SER A 197 13.01 -3.06 -0.09
C SER A 197 12.39 -4.02 0.93
N ILE A 198 11.63 -5.00 0.47
CA ILE A 198 11.14 -6.13 1.26
C ILE A 198 12.22 -7.21 1.27
N GLY A 199 12.94 -7.34 2.38
CA GLY A 199 13.94 -8.39 2.59
C GLY A 199 15.27 -8.19 1.85
N GLY A 200 15.37 -7.17 0.99
CA GLY A 200 16.55 -6.85 0.18
C GLY A 200 17.42 -5.73 0.72
N THR A 201 18.22 -5.15 -0.19
CA THR A 201 19.15 -4.05 0.07
C THR A 201 18.87 -2.86 -0.85
N GLY A 202 19.43 -1.71 -0.54
CA GLY A 202 19.20 -0.44 -1.23
C GLY A 202 18.73 0.62 -0.26
N THR A 203 18.58 1.83 -0.76
CA THR A 203 18.17 3.00 0.03
C THR A 203 16.76 3.37 -0.39
N GLY A 204 15.80 3.16 0.53
CA GLY A 204 14.42 3.63 0.38
C GLY A 204 14.26 5.10 0.74
N SER A 205 13.01 5.54 0.82
CA SER A 205 12.64 6.89 1.23
C SER A 205 11.36 6.89 2.06
N SER A 206 11.16 7.94 2.86
CA SER A 206 9.90 8.24 3.53
C SER A 206 8.95 9.00 2.61
N LEU A 207 8.84 8.56 1.36
CA LEU A 207 7.94 9.11 0.36
C LEU A 207 7.05 7.97 -0.15
N GLY A 208 5.74 8.15 -0.03
CA GLY A 208 4.72 7.29 -0.59
C GLY A 208 3.64 8.07 -1.33
N TYR A 209 2.46 7.47 -1.48
CA TYR A 209 1.33 8.07 -2.19
C TYR A 209 0.97 9.48 -1.71
N PHE A 210 0.96 9.72 -0.39
CA PHE A 210 0.57 11.01 0.19
C PHE A 210 1.63 12.10 0.06
N ASP A 211 2.86 11.74 -0.34
CA ASP A 211 3.98 12.66 -0.50
C ASP A 211 4.25 13.04 -1.96
N LEU A 212 3.42 12.55 -2.88
CA LEU A 212 3.59 12.74 -4.31
C LEU A 212 3.39 14.19 -4.74
N THR A 213 4.33 14.67 -5.55
CA THR A 213 4.18 15.92 -6.31
C THR A 213 3.96 15.62 -7.79
N THR A 214 3.86 16.67 -8.61
CA THR A 214 3.77 16.55 -10.08
C THR A 214 5.12 16.37 -10.77
N SER A 215 6.22 16.39 -10.00
CA SER A 215 7.58 16.19 -10.50
C SER A 215 8.11 14.84 -10.05
N TYR A 216 8.98 14.23 -10.85
CA TYR A 216 9.63 12.98 -10.46
C TYR A 216 10.45 13.18 -9.19
N GLN A 217 10.20 12.33 -8.20
CA GLN A 217 10.94 12.23 -6.95
C GLN A 217 11.60 10.84 -6.93
N ALA A 218 12.91 10.77 -6.72
CA ALA A 218 13.60 9.51 -6.49
C ALA A 218 13.18 8.95 -5.13
N VAL A 219 12.64 7.72 -5.13
CA VAL A 219 12.08 7.07 -3.95
C VAL A 219 12.81 5.79 -3.54
N PHE A 220 13.62 5.26 -4.45
CA PHE A 220 14.50 4.13 -4.17
C PHE A 220 15.77 4.23 -5.02
N ASP A 221 16.90 3.86 -4.44
CA ASP A 221 18.18 3.76 -5.11
C ASP A 221 18.95 2.51 -4.66
N LYS A 222 19.45 1.75 -5.62
CA LYS A 222 20.43 0.69 -5.41
C LYS A 222 21.60 0.90 -6.35
N ALA A 223 22.76 1.20 -5.76
CA ALA A 223 24.04 1.28 -6.46
C ALA A 223 24.68 -0.10 -6.68
N GLY A 224 25.52 -0.21 -7.70
CA GLY A 224 26.39 -1.35 -7.95
C GLY A 224 27.50 -1.47 -6.92
N THR A 225 28.46 -2.35 -7.15
CA THR A 225 29.57 -2.59 -6.20
C THR A 225 30.93 -2.62 -6.86
N GLY A 226 31.99 -2.44 -6.06
CA GLY A 226 33.37 -2.49 -6.54
C GLY A 226 33.67 -1.36 -7.52
N GLN A 227 34.00 -1.71 -8.77
CA GLN A 227 34.29 -0.76 -9.84
C GLN A 227 33.02 -0.20 -10.51
N TYR A 228 31.84 -0.73 -10.19
CA TYR A 228 30.56 -0.35 -10.82
C TYR A 228 29.66 0.43 -9.87
N THR A 229 30.23 1.15 -8.90
CA THR A 229 29.46 1.91 -7.89
C THR A 229 28.63 3.04 -8.49
N GLU A 230 29.00 3.47 -9.68
CA GLU A 230 28.38 4.48 -10.51
C GLU A 230 27.15 3.95 -11.25
N ASN A 231 26.93 2.63 -11.27
CA ASN A 231 25.75 2.04 -11.87
C ASN A 231 24.61 2.01 -10.85
N HIS A 232 23.42 2.46 -11.25
CA HIS A 232 22.29 2.64 -10.33
C HIS A 232 20.98 2.11 -10.89
N TYR A 233 20.24 1.37 -10.06
CA TYR A 233 18.82 1.11 -10.22
C TYR A 233 18.03 2.13 -9.39
N ILE A 234 17.29 3.02 -10.04
CA ILE A 234 16.56 4.11 -9.39
C ILE A 234 15.09 4.04 -9.74
N ILE A 235 14.22 4.10 -8.73
CA ILE A 235 12.79 4.30 -8.94
C ILE A 235 12.46 5.76 -8.66
N GLU A 236 11.90 6.43 -9.65
CA GLU A 236 11.30 7.75 -9.51
C GLU A 236 9.78 7.65 -9.67
N VAL A 237 9.06 8.53 -8.97
CA VAL A 237 7.59 8.55 -9.01
C VAL A 237 7.07 9.98 -9.05
N LYS A 238 5.91 10.17 -9.68
CA LYS A 238 5.11 11.40 -9.62
C LYS A 238 3.61 11.09 -9.70
N GLY A 239 2.80 12.01 -9.19
CA GLY A 239 1.36 12.05 -9.44
C GLY A 239 1.02 12.93 -10.65
N ASN A 240 -0.13 12.70 -11.27
CA ASN A 240 -0.71 13.65 -12.22
C ASN A 240 -1.16 14.96 -11.56
N THR A 241 -1.48 14.91 -10.27
CA THR A 241 -1.73 16.07 -9.38
C THR A 241 -0.89 15.93 -8.12
N ALA A 242 -0.63 17.04 -7.43
CA ALA A 242 0.16 17.04 -6.19
C ALA A 242 -0.64 16.61 -4.95
N VAL A 243 -1.97 16.54 -5.04
CA VAL A 243 -2.84 16.11 -3.94
C VAL A 243 -3.87 15.16 -4.53
N ASN A 244 -4.01 13.99 -3.91
CA ASN A 244 -4.92 12.92 -4.31
C ASN A 244 -4.81 12.52 -5.79
N PRO A 245 -3.61 12.19 -6.30
CA PRO A 245 -3.45 11.78 -7.69
C PRO A 245 -4.21 10.48 -7.96
N ASN A 246 -4.94 10.42 -9.07
CA ASN A 246 -5.57 9.18 -9.55
C ASN A 246 -4.74 8.51 -10.65
N ILE A 247 -3.64 9.13 -11.09
CA ILE A 247 -2.66 8.53 -11.98
C ILE A 247 -1.28 8.73 -11.35
N ILE A 248 -0.58 7.63 -11.14
CA ILE A 248 0.78 7.60 -10.61
C ILE A 248 1.70 7.08 -11.72
N THR A 249 2.73 7.84 -12.04
CA THR A 249 3.73 7.43 -13.04
C THR A 249 5.01 7.06 -12.32
N PHE A 250 5.42 5.81 -12.48
CA PHE A 250 6.71 5.32 -12.05
C PHE A 250 7.67 5.31 -13.25
N LYS A 251 8.90 5.73 -13.01
CA LYS A 251 10.01 5.63 -13.94
C LYS A 251 11.11 4.85 -13.23
N ILE A 252 11.33 3.63 -13.70
CA ILE A 252 12.36 2.73 -13.20
C ILE A 252 13.57 2.87 -14.13
N ASN A 253 14.63 3.49 -13.64
CA ASN A 253 15.84 3.74 -14.39
C ASN A 253 16.89 2.66 -14.09
N PHE A 254 17.55 2.21 -15.15
CA PHE A 254 18.74 1.37 -15.14
C PHE A 254 19.87 2.23 -15.71
N ASN A 255 20.60 2.90 -14.83
CA ASN A 255 21.64 3.86 -15.22
C ASN A 255 23.00 3.17 -15.22
N ASP A 256 23.53 2.87 -16.41
CA ASP A 256 24.95 2.56 -16.58
C ASP A 256 25.72 3.86 -16.75
N ASP A 257 26.29 4.38 -15.66
CA ASP A 257 27.06 5.63 -15.65
C ASP A 257 28.56 5.37 -15.39
N ASP A 258 28.99 4.13 -15.54
CA ASP A 258 30.39 3.71 -15.44
C ASP A 258 31.26 4.49 -16.45
N PRO A 259 32.10 5.45 -16.01
CA PRO A 259 32.99 6.13 -16.92
C PRO A 259 34.05 5.14 -17.40
N THR A 260 34.60 5.31 -18.62
CA THR A 260 35.79 4.55 -19.00
C THR A 260 36.86 4.68 -17.92
N ASP A 261 37.14 3.59 -17.21
CA ASP A 261 38.01 3.58 -16.03
C ASP A 261 39.42 4.14 -16.40
N PRO A 262 40.09 4.92 -15.54
CA PRO A 262 41.43 5.42 -15.82
C PRO A 262 42.46 4.29 -16.01
N GLY A 263 42.66 3.85 -17.26
CA GLY A 263 43.59 2.78 -17.63
C GLY A 263 42.96 1.61 -18.39
N THR A 264 41.63 1.50 -18.42
CA THR A 264 40.88 0.54 -19.23
C THR A 264 39.86 1.31 -20.08
N PRO A 265 40.13 1.53 -21.38
CA PRO A 265 39.35 2.45 -22.20
C PRO A 265 38.03 1.85 -22.73
N THR A 266 37.60 0.70 -22.21
CA THR A 266 36.37 0.03 -22.64
C THR A 266 35.32 0.15 -21.57
N ASP A 267 34.20 0.75 -21.94
CA ASP A 267 32.94 0.61 -21.24
C ASP A 267 32.30 -0.69 -21.75
N GLU A 268 32.30 -1.74 -20.91
CA GLU A 268 31.73 -3.04 -21.28
C GLU A 268 30.20 -2.98 -21.36
N PHE A 269 29.63 -3.80 -22.24
CA PHE A 269 28.18 -3.95 -22.30
C PHE A 269 27.64 -4.88 -21.23
N VAL A 270 26.53 -4.47 -20.63
CA VAL A 270 25.59 -5.35 -19.94
C VAL A 270 24.93 -6.27 -20.95
N GLN A 271 24.90 -7.57 -20.65
CA GLN A 271 24.42 -8.60 -21.56
C GLN A 271 23.24 -9.39 -20.98
N GLY A 272 22.55 -10.15 -21.83
CA GLY A 272 21.41 -10.98 -21.46
C GLY A 272 20.07 -10.26 -21.62
N THR A 273 19.01 -10.82 -21.02
CA THR A 273 17.67 -10.23 -21.04
C THR A 273 17.39 -9.56 -19.71
N LEU A 274 17.33 -8.23 -19.72
CA LEU A 274 16.81 -7.43 -18.61
C LEU A 274 15.29 -7.55 -18.60
N THR A 275 14.72 -7.87 -17.43
CA THR A 275 13.27 -7.88 -17.20
C THR A 275 12.98 -7.02 -15.98
N SER A 276 12.01 -6.10 -16.11
CA SER A 276 11.44 -5.32 -15.03
C SER A 276 9.97 -5.70 -14.86
N VAL A 277 9.56 -6.06 -13.64
CA VAL A 277 8.23 -6.61 -13.36
C VAL A 277 7.51 -5.75 -12.35
N ILE A 278 6.23 -5.48 -12.62
CA ILE A 278 5.34 -4.77 -11.69
C ILE A 278 4.33 -5.76 -11.11
N THR A 279 4.25 -5.79 -9.79
CA THR A 279 3.23 -6.54 -9.04
C THR A 279 2.52 -5.59 -8.08
N GLN A 280 1.48 -6.08 -7.42
CA GLN A 280 0.85 -5.34 -6.33
C GLN A 280 0.61 -6.28 -5.15
N PHE A 281 0.59 -5.71 -3.94
CA PHE A 281 -0.09 -6.34 -2.82
C PHE A 281 -1.38 -5.55 -2.59
N ARG A 282 -2.52 -6.21 -2.65
CA ARG A 282 -3.83 -5.54 -2.64
C ARG A 282 -4.69 -6.08 -1.51
N ALA A 283 -5.45 -5.21 -0.85
CA ALA A 283 -6.52 -5.64 0.04
C ALA A 283 -7.60 -6.39 -0.73
N THR A 284 -7.79 -7.67 -0.40
CA THR A 284 -8.72 -8.59 -1.08
C THR A 284 -9.53 -9.43 -0.09
N GLY A 285 -9.50 -9.06 1.18
CA GLY A 285 -10.22 -9.74 2.24
C GLY A 285 -11.73 -9.71 2.01
N VAL A 286 -12.45 -10.60 2.68
CA VAL A 286 -13.92 -10.66 2.63
C VAL A 286 -14.57 -9.38 3.18
N ASN A 287 -13.91 -8.73 4.13
CA ASN A 287 -14.41 -7.57 4.86
C ASN A 287 -13.97 -6.23 4.25
N VAL A 288 -12.78 -6.20 3.65
CA VAL A 288 -12.19 -5.03 3.00
C VAL A 288 -11.54 -5.50 1.71
N SER A 289 -12.07 -5.01 0.60
CA SER A 289 -11.55 -5.30 -0.74
C SER A 289 -11.60 -4.04 -1.58
N VAL A 290 -10.51 -3.76 -2.28
CA VAL A 290 -10.38 -2.57 -3.13
C VAL A 290 -10.16 -3.02 -4.57
N PRO A 291 -10.78 -2.41 -5.59
CA PRO A 291 -10.53 -2.79 -6.99
C PRO A 291 -9.04 -2.69 -7.36
N THR A 292 -8.63 -3.46 -8.37
CA THR A 292 -7.27 -3.28 -8.93
C THR A 292 -7.24 -2.01 -9.79
N PRO A 293 -6.19 -1.17 -9.69
CA PRO A 293 -5.94 -0.16 -10.71
C PRO A 293 -5.53 -0.81 -12.03
N THR A 294 -5.53 -0.02 -13.10
CA THR A 294 -4.99 -0.43 -14.40
C THR A 294 -3.52 -0.06 -14.48
N TYR A 295 -2.69 -1.01 -14.90
CA TYR A 295 -1.26 -0.83 -15.13
C TYR A 295 -0.97 -0.86 -16.63
N ALA A 296 -0.14 0.07 -17.10
CA ALA A 296 0.25 0.13 -18.51
C ALA A 296 1.67 0.67 -18.67
N ASN A 297 2.43 0.06 -19.58
CA ASN A 297 3.69 0.63 -20.05
C ASN A 297 3.40 1.94 -20.78
N ASP A 298 4.17 2.97 -20.44
CA ASP A 298 4.15 4.22 -21.19
C ASP A 298 4.89 4.03 -22.52
N VAL A 299 4.43 4.71 -23.56
CA VAL A 299 5.03 4.65 -24.90
C VAL A 299 6.45 5.22 -24.95
N SER A 300 6.86 5.97 -23.94
CA SER A 300 8.22 6.50 -23.78
C SER A 300 9.19 5.54 -23.07
N SER A 301 8.74 4.35 -22.68
CA SER A 301 9.57 3.29 -22.09
C SER A 301 10.54 2.70 -23.11
N ASP A 302 11.80 2.49 -22.72
CA ASP A 302 12.79 1.74 -23.50
C ASP A 302 12.53 0.23 -23.44
N LEU A 303 11.94 -0.23 -22.34
CA LEU A 303 11.58 -1.62 -22.12
C LEU A 303 10.15 -1.88 -22.63
N THR A 304 9.95 -2.98 -23.36
CA THR A 304 8.66 -3.41 -23.95
C THR A 304 8.24 -4.79 -23.51
#